data_AF-A0A9X4FID2-F1
#
_entry.id   AF-A0A9X4FID2-F1
#
_cell.length_a   1.000
_cell.length_b   1.000
_cell.length_c   1.000
_cell.angle_alpha   90.00
_cell.angle_beta   90.00
_cell.angle_gamma   90.00
#
_symmetry.space_group_name_H-M   'P 1'
#
loop_
_entity.id
_entity.type
_entity.pdbx_description
1 polymer ?
#
loop_
_entity_poly.entity_id
_entity_poly.type
_entity_poly.pdbx_seq_one_letter_code
_entity_poly.pdbx_strand_id
1 'polypeptide(L)'
;MNDESWLIFPPYEAFYIESLLTHTVSAMESMEIVSNWIELMVADDVKALELPKPKLFDHLHNIALQAASVSRYLWPSKSGENSIHKKRALKLRQAL
;
A
#
# COMPACT_ATOMS: atom_id res chain seq x y z
N MET A 1 -33.13 -10.78 11.22
CA MET A 1 -32.08 -9.86 11.71
C MET A 1 -30.96 -9.90 10.70
N ASN A 2 -30.63 -8.77 10.08
CA ASN A 2 -29.41 -8.71 9.26
C ASN A 2 -28.23 -8.90 10.20
N ASP A 3 -27.42 -9.93 9.93
CA ASP A 3 -26.21 -10.17 10.69
C ASP A 3 -25.20 -9.05 10.40
N GLU A 4 -25.10 -8.10 11.32
CA GLU A 4 -24.18 -6.96 11.29
C GLU A 4 -22.79 -7.29 11.86
N SER A 5 -22.50 -8.58 12.13
CA SER A 5 -21.19 -9.04 12.64
C SER A 5 -20.00 -8.59 11.78
N TRP A 6 -20.23 -8.24 10.52
CA TRP A 6 -19.21 -7.78 9.59
C TRP A 6 -18.86 -6.29 9.72
N LEU A 7 -19.66 -5.49 10.43
CA LEU A 7 -19.34 -4.09 10.67
C LEU A 7 -17.99 -3.95 11.38
N ILE A 8 -17.28 -2.89 11.02
CA ILE A 8 -16.01 -2.53 11.65
C ILE A 8 -16.37 -1.54 12.77
N PHE A 9 -15.92 -1.81 13.99
CA PHE A 9 -16.07 -0.87 15.09
C PHE A 9 -15.36 0.44 14.73
N PRO A 10 -15.98 1.64 14.89
CA PRO A 10 -15.45 2.86 14.29
C PRO A 10 -13.97 3.20 14.62
N PRO A 11 -13.48 3.00 15.85
CA PRO A 11 -12.05 3.16 16.14
C PRO A 11 -11.13 2.24 15.33
N TYR A 12 -11.55 1.01 15.02
CA TYR A 12 -10.78 0.10 14.17
C TYR A 12 -10.83 0.50 12.70
N GLU A 13 -11.94 1.10 12.26
CA GLU A 13 -12.07 1.65 10.91
C GLU A 13 -11.10 2.81 10.72
N ALA A 14 -11.03 3.74 11.68
CA ALA A 14 -10.04 4.82 11.67
C ALA A 14 -8.61 4.27 11.63
N PHE A 15 -8.30 3.25 12.44
CA PHE A 15 -6.98 2.62 12.43
C PHE A 15 -6.63 1.96 11.07
N TYR A 16 -7.60 1.31 10.42
CA TYR A 16 -7.37 0.75 9.09
C TYR A 16 -7.11 1.83 8.04
N ILE A 17 -7.85 2.94 8.08
CA ILE A 17 -7.64 4.07 7.18
C ILE A 17 -6.24 4.66 7.36
N GLU A 18 -5.84 4.94 8.61
CA GLU A 18 -4.49 5.45 8.92
C GLU A 18 -3.39 4.48 8.47
N SER A 19 -3.60 3.18 8.64
CA SER A 19 -2.65 2.15 8.19
C SER A 19 -2.53 2.14 6.67
N LEU A 20 -3.65 2.19 5.96
CA LEU A 20 -3.69 2.25 4.48
C LEU A 20 -3.01 3.51 3.96
N LEU A 21 -3.29 4.66 4.59
CA LEU A 21 -2.64 5.92 4.26
C LEU A 21 -1.13 5.84 4.46
N THR A 22 -0.68 5.36 5.62
CA THR A 22 0.75 5.20 5.95
C THR A 22 1.48 4.34 4.93
N HIS A 23 0.93 3.18 4.57
CA HIS A 23 1.52 2.30 3.57
C HIS A 23 1.57 2.97 2.19
N THR A 24 0.51 3.66 1.80
CA THR A 24 0.43 4.34 0.50
C THR A 24 1.44 5.47 0.41
N VAL A 25 1.55 6.32 1.44
CA VAL A 25 2.53 7.41 1.51
C VAL A 25 3.96 6.87 1.44
N SER A 26 4.28 5.84 2.23
CA SER A 26 5.63 5.23 2.20
C SER A 26 5.98 4.65 0.82
N ALA A 27 5.02 4.05 0.12
CA ALA A 27 5.20 3.57 -1.24
C ALA A 27 5.47 4.73 -2.20
N MET A 28 4.68 5.80 -2.12
CA MET A 28 4.78 6.99 -2.97
C MET A 28 6.13 7.69 -2.81
N GLU A 29 6.63 7.85 -1.58
CA GLU A 29 7.95 8.45 -1.32
C GLU A 29 9.08 7.63 -1.99
N SER A 30 9.00 6.30 -1.94
CA SER A 30 9.96 5.44 -2.64
C SER A 30 9.79 5.49 -4.16
N MET A 31 8.56 5.61 -4.66
CA MET A 31 8.28 5.79 -6.09
C MET A 31 8.87 7.09 -6.61
N GLU A 32 8.80 8.19 -5.86
CA GLU A 32 9.38 9.48 -6.25
C GLU A 32 10.91 9.36 -6.43
N ILE A 33 11.60 8.72 -5.49
CA ILE A 33 13.04 8.48 -5.57
C ILE A 33 13.40 7.63 -6.79
N VAL A 34 12.65 6.54 -7.04
CA VAL A 34 12.87 5.68 -8.21
C VAL A 34 12.56 6.40 -9.51
N SER A 35 11.50 7.21 -9.56
CA SER A 35 11.12 8.00 -10.75
C SER A 35 12.22 9.00 -11.10
N ASN A 36 12.68 9.77 -10.11
CA ASN A 36 13.78 10.72 -10.29
C ASN A 36 15.06 10.01 -10.79
N TRP A 37 15.37 8.83 -10.25
CA TRP A 37 16.49 8.03 -10.74
C TRP A 37 16.32 7.57 -12.20
N ILE A 38 15.11 7.13 -12.59
CA ILE A 38 14.80 6.75 -13.99
C ILE A 38 14.97 7.96 -14.91
N GLU A 39 14.48 9.13 -14.51
CA GLU A 39 14.61 10.37 -15.29
C GLU A 39 16.07 10.75 -15.52
N LEU A 40 16.91 10.69 -14.48
CA LEU A 40 18.36 10.93 -14.59
C LEU A 40 19.05 9.90 -15.49
N MET A 41 18.66 8.62 -15.39
CA MET A 41 19.20 7.56 -16.26
C MET A 41 18.83 7.77 -17.74
N VAL A 42 17.59 8.18 -18.02
CA VAL A 42 17.14 8.48 -19.40
C VAL A 42 17.87 9.70 -19.96
N ALA A 43 18.21 10.67 -19.12
CA ALA A 43 18.98 11.85 -19.50
C ALA A 43 20.50 11.62 -19.61
N ASP A 44 20.99 10.40 -19.30
CA ASP A 44 22.42 10.07 -19.20
C ASP A 44 23.18 11.02 -18.23
N ASP A 45 22.50 11.45 -17.15
CA ASP A 45 23.09 12.34 -16.14
C ASP A 45 23.91 11.53 -15.12
N VAL A 46 25.15 11.96 -14.88
CA VAL A 46 26.08 11.36 -13.91
C VAL A 46 25.48 11.34 -12.49
N LYS A 47 24.55 12.24 -12.17
CA LYS A 47 23.81 12.23 -10.89
C LYS A 47 23.05 10.92 -10.63
N ALA A 48 22.69 10.17 -11.67
CA ALA A 48 22.08 8.85 -11.49
C ALA A 48 22.97 7.89 -10.70
N LEU A 49 24.29 8.10 -10.71
CA LEU A 49 25.28 7.32 -9.95
C LEU A 49 25.33 7.68 -8.46
N GLU A 50 24.74 8.81 -8.06
CA GLU A 50 24.68 9.23 -6.64
C GLU A 50 23.77 8.33 -5.80
N LEU A 51 22.78 7.68 -6.42
CA LEU A 51 21.94 6.68 -5.77
C LEU A 51 22.62 5.30 -5.84
N PRO A 52 23.13 4.76 -4.73
CA PRO A 52 23.78 3.45 -4.75
C PRO A 52 22.79 2.34 -5.07
N LYS A 53 23.21 1.35 -5.87
CA LYS A 53 22.38 0.19 -6.25
C LYS A 53 21.66 -0.47 -5.07
N PRO A 54 22.28 -0.72 -3.89
CA PRO A 54 21.57 -1.30 -2.76
C PRO A 54 20.38 -0.45 -2.30
N LYS A 55 20.55 0.88 -2.22
CA LYS A 55 19.45 1.80 -1.84
C LYS A 55 18.34 1.82 -2.88
N LEU A 56 18.69 1.79 -4.17
CA LEU A 56 17.69 1.67 -5.24
C LEU A 56 16.86 0.38 -5.06
N PHE A 57 17.52 -0.75 -4.77
CA PHE A 57 16.83 -2.00 -4.47
C PHE A 57 15.95 -1.91 -3.22
N ASP A 58 16.39 -1.23 -2.17
CA ASP A 58 15.59 -1.00 -0.97
C ASP A 58 14.30 -0.23 -1.29
N HIS A 59 14.37 0.82 -2.11
CA HIS A 59 13.18 1.57 -2.54
C HIS A 59 12.25 0.72 -3.40
N LEU A 60 12.77 -0.01 -4.38
CA LEU A 60 11.97 -0.93 -5.21
C LEU A 60 11.29 -2.02 -4.36
N HIS A 61 12.02 -2.59 -3.40
CA HIS A 61 11.47 -3.56 -2.47
C HIS A 61 10.38 -2.93 -1.58
N ASN A 62 10.61 -1.72 -1.07
CA ASN A 62 9.64 -1.02 -0.25
C ASN A 62 8.33 -0.77 -1.02
N ILE A 63 8.39 -0.33 -2.27
CA ILE A 63 7.19 -0.15 -3.12
C ILE A 63 6.37 -1.45 -3.17
N ALA A 64 7.01 -2.58 -3.47
CA ALA A 64 6.33 -3.88 -3.54
C ALA A 64 5.77 -4.32 -2.18
N LEU A 65 6.52 -4.12 -1.10
CA LEU A 65 6.12 -4.50 0.26
C LEU A 65 4.92 -3.69 0.75
N GLN A 66 4.93 -2.37 0.56
CA GLN A 66 3.84 -1.50 0.97
C GLN A 66 2.59 -1.74 0.13
N ALA A 67 2.74 -1.92 -1.20
CA ALA A 67 1.63 -2.29 -2.07
C ALA A 67 0.99 -3.63 -1.68
N ALA A 68 1.79 -4.62 -1.29
CA ALA A 68 1.29 -5.90 -0.78
C ALA A 68 0.51 -5.74 0.54
N SER A 69 0.97 -4.84 1.43
CA SER A 69 0.28 -4.53 2.68
C SER A 69 -1.09 -3.90 2.43
N VAL A 70 -1.18 -2.91 1.51
CA VAL A 70 -2.45 -2.31 1.07
C VAL A 70 -3.37 -3.37 0.43
N SER A 71 -2.81 -4.19 -0.46
CA SER A 71 -3.56 -5.22 -1.18
C SER A 71 -4.25 -6.20 -0.25
N ARG A 72 -3.64 -6.57 0.89
CA ARG A 72 -4.24 -7.48 1.87
C ARG A 72 -5.57 -6.98 2.43
N TYR A 73 -5.72 -5.67 2.62
CA TYR A 73 -6.95 -5.07 3.14
C TYR A 73 -8.02 -4.91 2.05
N LEU A 74 -7.61 -4.56 0.83
CA LEU A 74 -8.52 -4.30 -0.28
C LEU A 74 -8.90 -5.57 -1.06
N TRP A 75 -8.06 -6.60 -1.07
CA TRP A 75 -8.27 -7.87 -1.77
C TRP A 75 -7.78 -9.05 -0.90
N PRO A 76 -8.52 -9.38 0.18
CA PRO A 76 -8.10 -10.44 1.09
C PRO A 76 -8.09 -11.80 0.40
N SER A 77 -7.00 -12.57 0.59
CA SER A 77 -6.86 -13.92 0.03
C SER A 77 -7.76 -14.96 0.70
N LYS A 78 -8.18 -14.70 1.95
CA LYS A 78 -9.13 -15.52 2.71
C LYS A 78 -10.39 -14.72 2.95
N SER A 79 -11.55 -15.30 2.64
CA SER A 79 -12.85 -14.65 2.86
C SER A 79 -13.18 -14.43 4.35
N GLY A 80 -12.58 -15.23 5.23
CA GLY A 80 -12.94 -15.30 6.65
C GLY A 80 -14.25 -16.05 6.88
N GLU A 81 -14.56 -16.33 8.15
CA GLU A 81 -15.86 -16.89 8.54
C GLU A 81 -16.99 -15.97 8.09
N ASN A 82 -18.07 -16.53 7.53
CA ASN A 82 -19.21 -15.79 6.99
C ASN A 82 -18.84 -14.67 5.97
N SER A 83 -17.71 -14.84 5.28
CA SER A 83 -17.14 -13.87 4.33
C SER A 83 -16.84 -12.49 4.94
N ILE A 84 -16.56 -12.44 6.24
CA ILE A 84 -16.35 -11.17 6.98
C ILE A 84 -15.28 -10.28 6.36
N HIS A 85 -14.12 -10.84 5.97
CA HIS A 85 -13.03 -10.05 5.38
C HIS A 85 -13.41 -9.52 4.00
N LYS A 86 -14.14 -10.30 3.21
CA LYS A 86 -14.62 -9.87 1.89
C LYS A 86 -15.62 -8.72 1.99
N LYS A 87 -16.56 -8.77 2.95
CA LYS A 87 -17.53 -7.69 3.21
C LYS A 87 -16.82 -6.41 3.68
N ARG A 88 -15.87 -6.53 4.61
CA ARG A 88 -15.06 -5.40 5.11
C ARG A 88 -14.20 -4.78 4.01
N ALA A 89 -13.54 -5.61 3.20
CA ALA A 89 -12.75 -5.14 2.07
C ALA A 89 -13.60 -4.40 1.02
N LEU A 90 -14.86 -4.82 0.80
CA LEU A 90 -15.79 -4.10 -0.06
C LEU A 90 -16.14 -2.72 0.51
N LYS A 91 -16.46 -2.64 1.81
CA LYS A 91 -16.74 -1.38 2.50
C LYS A 91 -15.56 -0.41 2.39
N LEU A 92 -14.34 -0.88 2.65
CA LEU A 92 -13.13 -0.06 2.55
C LEU A 92 -12.91 0.49 1.13
N ARG A 93 -13.12 -0.32 0.08
CA ARG A 93 -13.00 0.14 -1.31
C ARG A 93 -14.06 1.16 -1.74
N GLN A 94 -15.21 1.21 -1.06
CA GLN A 94 -16.26 2.20 -1.32
C GLN A 94 -16.01 3.52 -0.59
N ALA A 95 -15.16 3.52 0.43
CA ALA A 95 -14.82 4.70 1.23
C ALA A 95 -13.58 5.45 0.70
N LEU A 96 -12.82 4.83 -0.21
CA LEU A 96 -11.68 5.40 -0.94
C LEU A 96 -12.15 5.91 -2.31
#